data_AF-A0A1B6DCT9-F1
#
_entry.id   AF-A0A1B6DCT9-F1
#
_cell.length_a   1.000
_cell.length_b   1.000
_cell.length_c   1.000
_cell.angle_alpha   90.00
_cell.angle_beta   90.00
_cell.angle_gamma   90.00
#
_symmetry.space_group_name_H-M   'P 1'
#
loop_
_entity.id
_entity.type
_entity.pdbx_description
1 polymer ?
#
loop_
_entity_poly.entity_id
_entity_poly.type
_entity_poly.pdbx_seq_one_letter_code
_entity_poly.pdbx_strand_id
1 'polypeptide(L)'
;MVRCLSIKNLVECLEPFKLAVEALHRREASLLTAETTLKFIFEKLSKQSSYLSISEALRVRVREHRSTVMTGILVYLNNPKKYDQNIRQADETFPMPKKNVIRQEMKTLNRVISEVLEGETEEVLGVENDGVNFENDSLQTQPTLSLREELEK
;
A
#
# COMPACT_ATOMS: atom_id res chain seq x y z
N MET A 1 26.26 21.29 -14.73
CA MET A 1 25.63 21.44 -16.06
C MET A 1 24.28 20.75 -16.01
N VAL A 2 23.22 21.50 -15.69
CA VAL A 2 21.85 20.98 -15.62
C VAL A 2 21.38 20.78 -17.05
N ARG A 3 21.35 19.53 -17.55
CA ARG A 3 20.78 19.25 -18.87
C ARG A 3 19.29 19.56 -18.80
N CYS A 4 18.87 20.53 -19.60
CA CYS A 4 17.47 20.90 -19.76
C CYS A 4 16.69 19.65 -20.19
N LEU A 5 15.68 19.29 -19.40
CA LEU A 5 14.84 18.12 -19.64
C LEU A 5 14.05 18.37 -20.93
N SER A 6 14.42 17.72 -22.03
CA SER A 6 13.57 17.68 -23.21
C SER A 6 12.20 17.13 -22.79
N ILE A 7 11.10 17.67 -23.32
CA ILE A 7 9.75 17.15 -23.03
C ILE A 7 9.68 15.65 -23.35
N LYS A 8 10.39 15.19 -24.38
CA LYS A 8 10.49 13.76 -24.73
C LYS A 8 11.11 12.95 -23.58
N ASN A 9 12.19 13.46 -23.00
CA ASN A 9 12.87 12.84 -21.87
C ASN A 9 11.95 12.78 -20.63
N LEU A 10 11.17 13.83 -20.39
CA LEU A 10 10.19 13.82 -19.30
C LEU A 10 9.10 12.76 -19.53
N VAL A 11 8.56 12.66 -20.75
CA VAL A 11 7.54 11.66 -21.09
C VAL A 11 8.07 10.23 -20.89
N GLU A 12 9.29 9.95 -21.34
CA GLU A 12 9.96 8.65 -21.14
C GLU A 12 10.19 8.33 -19.65
N CYS A 13 10.49 9.34 -18.83
CA CYS A 13 10.64 9.18 -17.38
C CYS A 13 9.31 8.90 -16.68
N LEU A 14 8.20 9.45 -17.19
CA LEU A 14 6.86 9.30 -16.61
C LEU A 14 6.15 8.02 -17.05
N GLU A 15 6.60 7.36 -18.13
CA GLU A 15 6.00 6.13 -18.63
C GLU A 15 5.93 4.99 -17.57
N PRO A 16 6.98 4.69 -16.79
CA PRO A 16 6.89 3.72 -15.70
C PRO A 16 5.87 4.10 -14.63
N PHE A 17 5.65 5.40 -14.38
CA PHE A 17 4.68 5.87 -13.40
C PHE A 17 3.25 5.71 -13.92
N LYS A 18 3.00 5.93 -15.21
CA LYS A 18 1.72 5.63 -15.83
C LYS A 18 1.35 4.15 -15.61
N LEU A 19 2.25 3.24 -15.96
CA LEU A 19 2.05 1.80 -15.79
C LEU A 19 1.87 1.41 -14.32
N ALA A 20 2.60 2.08 -13.42
CA ALA A 20 2.46 1.86 -11.99
C ALA A 20 1.08 2.24 -11.47
N VAL A 21 0.55 3.40 -11.89
CA VAL A 21 -0.80 3.84 -11.53
C VAL A 21 -1.84 2.85 -12.07
N GLU A 22 -1.71 2.40 -13.32
CA GLU A 22 -2.60 1.38 -13.89
C GLU A 22 -2.56 0.07 -13.08
N ALA A 23 -1.38 -0.39 -12.66
CA ALA A 23 -1.24 -1.59 -11.85
C ALA A 23 -1.86 -1.45 -10.44
N LEU A 24 -1.71 -0.28 -9.83
CA LEU A 24 -2.22 0.04 -8.49
C LEU A 24 -3.71 0.32 -8.47
N HIS A 25 -4.29 0.82 -9.57
CA HIS A 25 -5.70 1.13 -9.67
C HIS A 25 -6.58 -0.12 -9.86
N ARG A 26 -5.98 -1.30 -10.09
CA ARG A 26 -6.72 -2.55 -10.22
C ARG A 26 -7.40 -2.91 -8.89
N ARG A 27 -8.62 -3.45 -8.96
CA ARG A 27 -9.40 -3.93 -7.80
C ARG A 27 -8.64 -4.95 -6.94
N GLU A 28 -7.78 -5.74 -7.56
CA GLU A 28 -6.98 -6.79 -6.90
C GLU A 28 -5.59 -6.29 -6.46
N ALA A 29 -5.33 -4.98 -6.52
CA ALA A 29 -4.07 -4.43 -6.06
C ALA A 29 -3.91 -4.67 -4.55
N SER A 30 -2.89 -5.45 -4.19
CA SER A 30 -2.52 -5.71 -2.81
C SER A 30 -1.29 -4.88 -2.43
N LEU A 31 -0.95 -4.83 -1.14
CA LEU A 31 0.29 -4.21 -0.69
C LEU A 31 1.54 -4.88 -1.30
N LEU A 32 1.46 -6.16 -1.68
CA LEU A 32 2.52 -6.86 -2.41
C LEU A 32 2.60 -6.41 -3.88
N THR A 33 1.45 -6.10 -4.49
CA THR A 33 1.40 -5.47 -5.82
C THR A 33 2.09 -4.12 -5.76
N ALA A 34 1.79 -3.30 -4.75
CA ALA A 34 2.44 -2.00 -4.57
C ALA A 34 3.96 -2.10 -4.38
N GLU A 35 4.42 -3.01 -3.52
CA GLU A 35 5.85 -3.28 -3.33
C GLU A 35 6.54 -3.68 -4.64
N THR A 36 5.91 -4.54 -5.44
CA THR A 36 6.45 -4.98 -6.73
C THR A 36 6.45 -3.84 -7.76
N THR A 37 5.40 -3.03 -7.79
CA THR A 37 5.28 -1.86 -8.66
C THR A 37 6.36 -0.81 -8.36
N LEU A 38 6.67 -0.57 -7.08
CA LEU A 38 7.77 0.32 -6.69
C LEU A 38 9.11 -0.20 -7.19
N LYS A 39 9.40 -1.51 -7.02
CA LYS A 39 10.60 -2.14 -7.56
C LYS A 39 10.68 -2.00 -9.09
N PHE A 40 9.55 -2.19 -9.79
CA PHE A 40 9.45 -2.01 -11.23
C PHE A 40 9.82 -0.57 -11.66
N ILE A 41 9.31 0.45 -10.97
CA ILE A 41 9.66 1.85 -11.26
C ILE A 41 11.17 2.06 -11.13
N PHE A 42 11.80 1.60 -10.03
CA PHE A 42 13.25 1.77 -9.86
C PHE A 42 14.06 0.99 -10.90
N GLU A 43 13.62 -0.19 -11.32
CA GLU A 43 14.27 -0.96 -12.38
C GLU A 43 14.19 -0.24 -13.74
N LYS A 44 13.10 0.47 -14.01
CA LYS A 44 12.94 1.25 -15.24
C LYS A 44 13.74 2.54 -15.20
N LEU A 45 13.73 3.24 -14.06
CA LEU A 45 14.50 4.47 -13.89
C LEU A 45 16.02 4.22 -13.90
N SER A 46 16.50 3.10 -13.36
CA SER A 46 17.94 2.77 -13.36
C SER A 46 18.50 2.53 -14.76
N LYS A 47 17.66 2.07 -15.71
CA LYS A 47 18.03 1.91 -17.12
C LYS A 47 18.18 3.24 -17.86
N GLN A 48 17.62 4.32 -17.31
CA GLN A 48 17.65 5.65 -17.90
C GLN A 48 18.63 6.54 -17.12
N SER A 49 19.88 6.64 -17.61
CA SER A 49 20.97 7.35 -16.93
C SER A 49 20.74 8.86 -16.71
N SER A 50 19.74 9.46 -17.38
CA SER A 50 19.42 10.89 -17.28
C SER A 50 18.61 11.27 -16.04
N TYR A 51 18.06 10.32 -15.27
CA TYR A 51 17.07 10.61 -14.21
C TYR A 51 17.51 10.17 -12.81
N LEU A 52 18.82 10.14 -12.57
CA LEU A 52 19.39 9.77 -11.27
C LEU A 52 18.82 10.59 -10.11
N SER A 53 18.58 11.89 -10.30
CA SER A 53 18.04 12.77 -9.25
C SER A 53 16.61 12.40 -8.83
N ILE A 54 15.73 12.07 -9.78
CA ILE A 54 14.36 11.64 -9.50
C ILE A 54 14.38 10.28 -8.81
N SER A 55 15.23 9.37 -9.29
CA SER A 55 15.37 8.05 -8.67
C SER A 55 15.85 8.15 -7.22
N GLU A 56 16.80 9.05 -6.92
CA GLU A 56 17.33 9.21 -5.57
C GLU A 56 16.31 9.85 -4.63
N ALA A 57 15.63 10.91 -5.08
CA ALA A 57 14.55 11.53 -4.31
C ALA A 57 13.43 10.51 -3.99
N LEU A 58 13.10 9.65 -4.95
CA LEU A 58 12.10 8.59 -4.74
C LEU A 58 12.60 7.51 -3.77
N ARG A 59 13.88 7.12 -3.83
CA ARG A 59 14.47 6.16 -2.86
C ARG A 59 14.35 6.66 -1.43
N VAL A 60 14.64 7.95 -1.21
CA VAL A 60 14.50 8.58 0.11
C VAL A 60 13.05 8.51 0.58
N ARG A 61 12.08 8.89 -0.27
CA ARG A 61 10.66 8.83 0.08
C ARG A 61 10.18 7.42 0.38
N VAL A 62 10.59 6.43 -0.41
CA VAL A 62 10.24 5.03 -0.14
C VAL A 62 10.83 4.57 1.18
N ARG A 63 12.08 4.93 1.50
CA ARG A 63 12.72 4.56 2.76
C ARG A 63 11.99 5.15 3.98
N GLU A 64 11.51 6.38 3.88
CA GLU A 64 10.76 7.06 4.95
C GLU A 64 9.40 6.41 5.23
N HIS A 65 8.69 5.98 4.18
CA HIS A 65 7.30 5.52 4.31
C HIS A 65 7.14 3.99 4.28
N ARG A 66 8.14 3.24 3.83
CA ARG A 66 8.06 1.78 3.72
C ARG A 66 8.28 1.12 5.08
N SER A 67 7.22 0.56 5.65
CA SER A 67 7.33 -0.33 6.81
C SER A 67 8.02 -1.64 6.44
N THR A 68 9.31 -1.72 6.75
CA THR A 68 10.16 -2.88 6.43
C THR A 68 9.65 -4.16 7.09
N VAL A 69 9.21 -4.07 8.35
CA VAL A 69 8.78 -5.25 9.10
C VAL A 69 7.45 -5.79 8.56
N MET A 70 6.46 -4.93 8.36
CA MET A 70 5.16 -5.32 7.82
C MET A 70 5.28 -5.92 6.42
N THR A 71 6.08 -5.27 5.55
CA THR A 71 6.35 -5.78 4.20
C THR A 71 7.02 -7.15 4.26
N GLY A 72 7.97 -7.35 5.19
CA GLY A 72 8.62 -8.63 5.40
C GLY A 72 7.65 -9.74 5.82
N ILE A 73 6.72 -9.45 6.73
CA ILE A 73 5.67 -10.37 7.16
C ILE A 73 4.79 -10.75 5.96
N LEU A 74 4.27 -9.76 5.22
CA LEU A 74 3.39 -10.00 4.08
C LEU A 74 4.05 -10.84 2.99
N VAL A 75 5.31 -10.56 2.66
CA VAL A 75 6.08 -11.35 1.69
C VAL A 75 6.30 -12.77 2.19
N TYR A 76 6.63 -12.95 3.48
CA TYR A 76 6.86 -14.26 4.09
C TYR A 76 5.58 -15.11 4.10
N LEU A 77 4.44 -14.53 4.50
CA LEU A 77 3.15 -15.21 4.54
C LEU A 77 2.65 -15.59 3.14
N ASN A 78 2.81 -14.69 2.16
CA ASN A 78 2.37 -14.97 0.80
C ASN A 78 3.24 -16.03 0.11
N ASN A 79 4.56 -15.97 0.28
CA ASN A 79 5.46 -16.99 -0.27
C ASN A 79 6.83 -16.99 0.45
N PRO A 80 7.09 -17.97 1.34
CA PRO A 80 8.34 -18.06 2.08
C PRO A 80 9.59 -18.17 1.20
N LYS A 81 9.50 -18.80 0.01
CA LYS A 81 10.62 -18.90 -0.93
C LYS A 81 10.97 -17.55 -1.54
N LYS A 82 9.95 -16.73 -1.87
CA LYS A 82 10.16 -15.36 -2.35
C LYS A 82 10.78 -14.48 -1.27
N TYR A 83 10.43 -14.69 -0.01
CA TYR A 83 11.07 -13.99 1.10
C TYR A 83 12.58 -14.26 1.16
N ASP A 84 13.00 -15.53 1.07
CA ASP A 84 14.42 -15.89 1.06
C ASP A 84 15.16 -15.31 -0.16
N GLN A 85 14.51 -15.25 -1.33
CA GLN A 85 15.06 -14.58 -2.50
C GLN A 85 15.22 -13.07 -2.28
N ASN A 86 14.20 -12.41 -1.73
CA ASN A 86 14.22 -10.99 -1.44
C ASN A 86 15.30 -10.62 -0.42
N ILE A 87 15.60 -11.48 0.56
CA ILE A 87 16.74 -11.25 1.46
C ILE A 87 18.06 -11.19 0.68
N ARG A 88 18.25 -12.08 -0.30
CA ARG A 88 19.49 -12.12 -1.11
C ARG A 88 19.63 -10.91 -2.03
N GLN A 89 18.51 -10.32 -2.43
CA GLN A 89 18.44 -9.15 -3.32
C GLN A 89 18.20 -7.84 -2.55
N ALA A 90 18.24 -7.87 -1.22
CA ALA A 90 17.96 -6.70 -0.41
C ALA A 90 19.00 -5.60 -0.67
N ASP A 91 18.52 -4.40 -0.97
CA ASP A 91 19.33 -3.19 -1.10
C ASP A 91 18.95 -2.19 0.02
N GLU A 92 19.59 -1.02 0.01
CA GLU A 92 19.32 0.04 0.99
C GLU A 92 17.92 0.66 0.88
N THR A 93 17.19 0.43 -0.23
CA THR A 93 15.84 0.98 -0.46
C THR A 93 14.76 -0.01 -0.03
N PHE A 94 14.99 -1.30 -0.28
CA PHE A 94 14.09 -2.40 0.02
C PHE A 94 14.75 -3.40 0.98
N PRO A 95 15.12 -2.99 2.20
CA PRO A 95 15.65 -3.92 3.18
C PRO A 95 14.59 -4.96 3.56
N MET A 96 15.05 -6.14 3.95
CA MET A 96 14.22 -7.21 4.47
C MET A 96 14.55 -7.47 5.94
N PRO A 97 13.55 -7.52 6.84
CA PRO A 97 13.78 -7.80 8.25
C PRO A 97 14.27 -9.24 8.42
N LYS A 98 14.98 -9.54 9.50
CA LYS A 98 15.40 -10.91 9.83
C LYS A 98 14.22 -11.78 10.27
N LYS A 99 14.33 -13.10 10.10
CA LYS A 99 13.25 -14.07 10.44
C LYS A 99 12.84 -14.05 11.91
N ASN A 100 13.76 -13.74 12.83
CA ASN A 100 13.45 -13.63 14.26
C ASN A 100 12.55 -12.42 14.56
N VAL A 101 12.77 -11.28 13.89
CA VAL A 101 11.93 -10.08 14.02
C VAL A 101 10.53 -10.37 13.49
N ILE A 102 10.42 -10.99 12.31
CA ILE A 102 9.12 -11.42 11.77
C ILE A 102 8.39 -12.34 12.75
N ARG A 103 9.09 -13.34 13.31
CA ARG A 103 8.49 -14.28 14.26
C ARG A 103 7.93 -13.57 15.50
N GLN A 104 8.63 -12.56 16.00
CA GLN A 104 8.19 -11.79 17.16
C GLN A 104 6.94 -10.97 16.84
N GLU A 105 6.95 -10.21 15.75
CA GLU A 105 5.78 -9.44 15.35
C GLU A 105 4.58 -10.32 14.98
N MET A 106 4.81 -11.47 14.36
CA MET A 106 3.72 -12.41 14.05
C MET A 106 3.04 -12.94 15.32
N LYS A 107 3.80 -13.15 16.41
CA LYS A 107 3.21 -13.52 17.71
C LYS A 107 2.36 -12.38 18.26
N THR A 108 2.83 -11.14 18.16
CA THR A 108 2.08 -9.96 18.59
C THR A 108 0.78 -9.84 17.79
N LEU A 109 0.84 -9.96 16.46
CA LEU A 109 -0.32 -9.93 15.58
C LEU A 109 -1.31 -11.04 15.90
N ASN A 110 -0.85 -12.27 16.10
CA ASN A 110 -1.73 -13.38 16.47
C ASN A 110 -2.44 -13.13 17.80
N ARG A 111 -1.74 -12.57 18.80
CA ARG A 111 -2.37 -12.19 20.08
C ARG A 111 -3.48 -11.16 19.86
N VAL A 112 -3.19 -10.09 19.11
CA VAL A 112 -4.17 -9.03 18.81
C VAL A 112 -5.37 -9.60 18.05
N ILE A 113 -5.15 -10.46 17.07
CA ILE A 113 -6.22 -11.10 16.31
C ILE A 113 -7.09 -11.98 17.22
N SER A 114 -6.48 -12.79 18.10
CA SER A 114 -7.22 -13.60 19.07
C SER A 114 -8.08 -12.75 20.00
N GLU A 115 -7.53 -11.65 20.54
CA GLU A 115 -8.27 -10.72 21.41
C GLU A 115 -9.47 -10.09 20.68
N VAL A 116 -9.31 -9.70 19.41
CA VAL A 116 -10.40 -9.14 18.59
C VAL A 116 -11.48 -10.19 18.31
N LEU A 117 -11.08 -11.41 17.92
CA LEU A 117 -12.03 -12.48 17.61
C LEU A 117 -12.78 -13.00 18.85
N GLU A 118 -12.14 -13.01 20.01
CA GLU A 118 -12.78 -13.36 21.28
C GLU A 118 -13.78 -12.26 21.72
N GLY A 119 -13.46 -10.99 21.49
CA GLY A 119 -14.37 -9.87 21.78
C GLY A 119 -15.61 -9.78 20.87
N GLU A 120 -15.57 -10.36 19.67
CA GLU A 120 -16.72 -10.42 18.75
C GLU A 120 -17.74 -11.53 19.11
N THR A 121 -17.44 -12.40 20.08
CA THR A 121 -18.34 -13.52 20.46
C THR A 121 -19.37 -13.22 21.56
N GLU A 122 -19.39 -12.01 22.15
CA GLU A 122 -20.32 -11.66 23.24
C GLU A 122 -21.60 -10.88 22.82
N GLU A 123 -21.86 -10.65 21.53
CA GLU A 123 -23.15 -10.10 21.06
C GLU A 123 -24.07 -11.18 20.45
N VAL A 124 -24.41 -12.22 21.22
CA VAL A 124 -25.63 -13.02 20.98
C VAL A 124 -26.28 -13.39 22.30
N LEU A 125 -27.08 -12.47 22.85
CA LEU A 125 -28.21 -12.83 23.70
C LEU A 125 -29.45 -12.14 23.15
N GLY A 126 -30.38 -12.96 22.67
CA GLY A 126 -31.54 -12.55 21.90
C GLY A 126 -32.53 -11.67 22.66
N VAL A 127 -33.25 -10.86 21.87
CA VAL A 127 -34.57 -10.37 22.24
C VAL A 127 -35.49 -10.64 21.04
N GLU A 128 -36.66 -11.13 21.41
CA GLU A 128 -37.68 -11.76 20.61
C GLU A 128 -38.31 -10.82 19.57
N ASN A 129 -38.85 -11.47 18.53
CA ASN A 129 -39.65 -10.90 17.48
C ASN A 129 -40.92 -10.25 18.06
N ASP A 130 -41.04 -8.92 17.99
CA ASP A 130 -42.33 -8.24 17.99
C ASP A 130 -42.29 -7.05 17.03
N GLY A 131 -43.12 -7.12 15.99
CA GLY A 131 -43.14 -6.15 14.91
C GLY A 131 -43.76 -4.82 15.34
N VAL A 132 -43.04 -3.71 15.18
CA VAL A 132 -43.61 -2.36 15.19
C VAL A 132 -42.83 -1.44 14.24
N ASN A 133 -43.55 -1.00 13.21
CA ASN A 133 -43.54 0.28 12.50
C ASN A 133 -42.21 1.05 12.29
N PHE A 134 -41.84 1.21 11.01
CA PHE A 134 -40.87 2.21 10.56
C PHE A 134 -41.51 3.60 10.55
N GLU A 135 -41.22 4.45 11.54
CA GLU A 135 -41.33 5.90 11.39
C GLU A 135 -40.13 6.63 11.99
N ASN A 136 -39.44 7.34 11.10
CA ASN A 136 -38.48 8.44 11.25
C ASN A 136 -38.18 8.98 12.67
N ASP A 137 -36.90 9.06 13.01
CA ASP A 137 -36.36 10.34 13.49
C ASP A 137 -34.90 10.56 13.07
N SER A 138 -34.64 11.84 12.87
CA SER A 138 -33.66 12.59 12.10
C SER A 138 -32.17 12.47 12.47
N LEU A 139 -31.33 12.25 11.45
CA LEU A 139 -29.93 12.67 11.45
C LEU A 139 -29.73 13.71 10.36
N GLN A 140 -29.38 14.92 10.77
CA GLN A 140 -29.15 16.09 9.92
C GLN A 140 -28.00 15.81 8.93
N THR A 141 -28.35 15.54 7.68
CA THR A 141 -27.42 15.56 6.55
C THR A 141 -27.08 17.00 6.20
N GLN A 142 -25.81 17.38 6.35
CA GLN A 142 -25.29 18.56 5.67
C GLN A 142 -25.22 18.29 4.15
N PRO A 143 -25.53 19.27 3.29
CA PRO A 143 -25.46 19.10 1.86
C PRO A 143 -24.00 19.17 1.40
N THR A 144 -23.39 18.03 1.11
CA THR A 144 -22.12 18.00 0.39
C THR A 144 -22.39 18.27 -1.08
N LEU A 145 -21.89 19.39 -1.61
CA LEU A 145 -21.87 19.65 -3.05
C LEU A 145 -21.24 18.47 -3.79
N SER A 146 -21.82 18.13 -4.93
CA SER A 146 -21.35 17.06 -5.79
C SER A 146 -20.08 17.50 -6.52
N LEU A 147 -19.08 16.62 -6.60
CA LEU A 147 -17.80 16.78 -7.34
C LEU A 147 -17.96 17.31 -8.79
N ARG A 148 -19.14 17.17 -9.39
CA ARG A 148 -19.44 17.73 -10.70
C ARG A 148 -19.56 19.25 -10.72
N GLU A 149 -20.05 19.86 -9.64
CA GLU A 149 -20.32 21.31 -9.58
C GLU A 149 -19.05 22.16 -9.39
N GLU A 150 -17.94 21.54 -8.96
CA GLU A 150 -16.66 22.23 -8.77
C GLU A 150 -15.79 22.27 -10.04
N LEU A 151 -16.05 21.41 -11.02
CA LEU A 151 -15.24 21.29 -12.25
C LEU A 151 -15.68 22.22 -13.39
N GLU A 152 -16.79 22.93 -13.26
CA GLU A 152 -17.32 23.86 -14.29
C GLU A 152 -17.16 25.35 -13.94
N LYS A 153 -16.25 25.70 -13.01
CA LYS A 153 -15.89 27.11 -12.73
C LYS A 153 -14.65 27.58 -13.49
#